data_AF-A0A7Y2RFB8-F1
#
_entry.id   AF-A0A7Y2RFB8-F1
#
_cell.length_a   1.000
_cell.length_b   1.000
_cell.length_c   1.000
_cell.angle_alpha   90.00
_cell.angle_beta   90.00
_cell.angle_gamma   90.00
#
_symmetry.space_group_name_H-M   'P 1'
#
loop_
_entity.id
_entity.type
_entity.pdbx_description
1 polymer ?
#
loop_
_entity_poly.entity_id
_entity_poly.type
_entity_poly.pdbx_seq_one_letter_code
_entity_poly.pdbx_strand_id
1 'polypeptide(L)'
;MKKIAITAAFFAALLSSFSAFAQEIAGTWIQIDDKTGSPKALIEIQKQTNGSYSGKIIKVTPRPGYTPRETCFRCPPPYTDQPILGLEVFKGLQNVNRNNYANGRVLDPLTGKIYGLKGRISPNGKRLILRGYVGISALGRTQTWIKSD
;
A
#
# COMPACT_ATOMS: atom_id res chain seq x y z
N MET A 1 -66.65 -5.52 -30.76
CA MET A 1 -65.46 -6.09 -31.43
C MET A 1 -64.22 -5.70 -30.62
N LYS A 2 -63.57 -6.70 -30.02
CA LYS A 2 -62.40 -6.53 -29.14
C LYS A 2 -61.18 -6.17 -29.98
N LYS A 3 -60.49 -5.07 -29.66
CA LYS A 3 -59.07 -4.87 -30.02
C LYS A 3 -58.29 -4.75 -28.73
N ILE A 4 -57.73 -5.89 -28.33
CA ILE A 4 -56.78 -6.01 -27.23
C ILE A 4 -55.47 -5.41 -27.77
N ALA A 5 -55.08 -4.24 -27.27
CA ALA A 5 -53.77 -3.67 -27.55
C ALA A 5 -52.76 -4.27 -26.58
N ILE A 6 -51.90 -5.13 -27.13
CA ILE A 6 -50.84 -5.86 -26.43
C ILE A 6 -49.61 -4.94 -26.32
N THR A 7 -49.01 -4.95 -25.12
CA THR A 7 -47.61 -4.62 -24.77
C THR A 7 -47.04 -3.23 -25.02
N ALA A 8 -46.69 -2.55 -23.92
CA ALA A 8 -45.31 -2.10 -23.67
C ALA A 8 -45.14 -1.86 -22.15
N ALA A 9 -44.89 -2.93 -21.40
CA ALA A 9 -44.37 -2.80 -20.04
C ALA A 9 -42.95 -2.26 -20.14
N PHE A 10 -42.78 -0.95 -19.99
CA PHE A 10 -41.49 -0.31 -19.84
C PHE A 10 -40.94 -0.69 -18.46
N PHE A 11 -40.31 -1.86 -18.40
CA PHE A 11 -39.48 -2.27 -17.28
C PHE A 11 -38.24 -1.37 -17.30
N ALA A 12 -38.35 -0.18 -16.70
CA ALA A 12 -37.22 0.70 -16.45
C ALA A 12 -36.29 0.00 -15.45
N ALA A 13 -35.41 -0.84 -15.98
CA ALA A 13 -34.33 -1.45 -15.23
C ALA A 13 -33.46 -0.31 -14.69
N LEU A 14 -33.59 -0.04 -13.39
CA LEU A 14 -32.63 0.75 -12.62
C LEU A 14 -31.27 0.06 -12.71
N LEU A 15 -30.50 0.42 -13.74
CA LEU A 15 -29.07 0.19 -13.78
C LEU A 15 -28.40 1.15 -12.78
N SER A 16 -28.56 0.83 -11.50
CA SER A 16 -27.74 1.40 -10.42
C SER A 16 -26.30 1.01 -10.72
N SER A 17 -25.60 1.89 -11.44
CA SER A 17 -24.18 1.76 -11.69
C SER A 17 -23.47 1.95 -10.36
N PHE A 18 -23.27 0.87 -9.62
CA PHE A 18 -22.35 0.88 -8.48
C PHE A 18 -20.96 1.15 -9.03
N SER A 19 -20.58 2.42 -9.04
CA SER A 19 -19.19 2.83 -9.22
C SER A 19 -18.40 2.15 -8.11
N ALA A 20 -17.69 1.08 -8.44
CA ALA A 20 -16.72 0.48 -7.56
C ALA A 20 -15.59 1.51 -7.40
N PHE A 21 -15.68 2.34 -6.35
CA PHE A 21 -14.61 3.26 -5.99
C PHE A 21 -13.33 2.45 -5.83
N ALA A 22 -12.28 2.86 -6.55
CA ALA A 22 -10.96 2.27 -6.36
C ALA A 22 -10.56 2.49 -4.89
N GLN A 23 -10.28 1.40 -4.16
CA GLN A 23 -9.91 1.50 -2.76
C GLN A 23 -8.54 2.17 -2.66
N GLU A 24 -8.50 3.44 -2.25
CA GLU A 24 -7.25 4.15 -2.11
C GLU A 24 -6.44 3.63 -0.90
N ILE A 25 -5.12 3.60 -1.05
CA ILE A 25 -4.20 3.14 0.00
C ILE A 25 -3.74 4.27 0.92
N ALA A 26 -4.18 5.51 0.69
CA ALA A 26 -3.85 6.64 1.56
C ALA A 26 -4.32 6.40 3.01
N GLY A 27 -3.60 6.97 3.97
CA GLY A 27 -3.86 6.84 5.41
C GLY A 27 -2.75 6.07 6.14
N THR A 28 -3.02 5.72 7.39
CA THR A 28 -2.03 5.14 8.30
C THR A 28 -2.10 3.62 8.35
N TRP A 29 -0.93 2.99 8.32
CA TRP A 29 -0.78 1.53 8.26
C TRP A 29 0.24 1.03 9.27
N ILE A 30 -0.11 -0.04 9.96
CA ILE A 30 0.79 -0.78 10.85
C ILE A 30 1.60 -1.76 10.00
N GLN A 31 2.90 -1.55 9.93
CA GLN A 31 3.84 -2.49 9.32
C GLN A 31 4.07 -3.67 10.27
N ILE A 32 3.85 -4.88 9.76
CA ILE A 32 4.11 -6.12 10.49
C ILE A 32 5.43 -6.74 10.01
N ASP A 33 6.26 -7.20 10.96
CA ASP A 33 7.44 -7.99 10.63
C ASP A 33 7.03 -9.36 10.08
N ASP A 34 7.47 -9.68 8.87
CA ASP A 34 7.15 -10.94 8.21
C ASP A 34 7.85 -12.16 8.84
N LYS A 35 8.86 -11.96 9.69
CA LYS A 35 9.52 -13.04 10.45
C LYS A 35 8.89 -13.26 11.82
N THR A 36 8.55 -12.18 12.54
CA THR A 36 8.09 -12.28 13.93
C THR A 36 6.58 -12.09 14.12
N GLY A 37 5.88 -11.55 13.12
CA GLY A 37 4.47 -11.17 13.24
C GLY A 37 4.20 -9.93 14.11
N SER A 38 5.25 -9.31 14.66
CA SER A 38 5.12 -8.16 15.56
C SER A 38 5.02 -6.84 14.78
N PRO A 39 4.28 -5.83 15.28
CA PRO A 39 4.32 -4.48 14.73
C PRO A 39 5.74 -3.89 14.76
N LYS A 40 6.15 -3.22 13.69
CA LYS A 40 7.47 -2.57 13.55
C LYS A 40 7.38 -1.05 13.54
N ALA A 41 6.37 -0.52 12.87
CA ALA A 41 6.21 0.90 12.62
C ALA A 41 4.76 1.23 12.23
N LEU A 42 4.38 2.50 12.39
CA LEU A 42 3.25 3.08 11.68
C LEU A 42 3.78 3.89 10.51
N ILE A 43 3.16 3.70 9.35
CA ILE A 43 3.54 4.34 8.10
C ILE A 43 2.32 5.10 7.57
N GLU A 44 2.51 6.39 7.35
CA GLU A 44 1.53 7.24 6.68
C GLU A 44 1.75 7.14 5.18
N ILE A 45 0.72 6.76 4.44
CA ILE A 45 0.71 6.71 2.98
C ILE A 45 -0.03 7.93 2.45
N GLN A 46 0.61 8.70 1.58
CA GLN A 46 0.03 9.89 0.96
C GLN A 46 0.03 9.77 -0.56
N LYS A 47 -1.04 10.27 -1.19
CA LYS A 47 -1.15 10.40 -2.64
C LYS A 47 -0.42 11.67 -3.08
N GLN A 48 0.48 11.52 -4.04
CA GLN A 48 1.26 12.59 -4.63
C GLN A 48 0.46 13.29 -5.74
N THR A 49 0.88 14.50 -6.12
CA THR A 49 0.25 15.29 -7.20
C THR A 49 0.23 14.55 -8.54
N ASN A 50 1.23 13.71 -8.80
CA ASN A 50 1.31 12.85 -10.00
C ASN A 50 0.47 11.56 -9.91
N GLY A 51 -0.35 11.39 -8.86
CA GLY A 51 -1.20 10.23 -8.64
C GLY A 51 -0.50 8.99 -8.08
N SER A 52 0.83 9.00 -7.94
CA SER A 52 1.56 7.94 -7.23
C SER A 52 1.42 8.08 -5.72
N TYR A 53 1.84 7.07 -4.98
CA TYR A 53 1.82 7.04 -3.52
C TYR A 53 3.24 6.94 -2.97
N SER A 54 3.47 7.63 -1.85
CA SER A 54 4.66 7.46 -1.02
C SER A 54 4.28 7.15 0.43
N GLY A 55 5.21 6.57 1.17
CA GLY A 55 5.00 6.16 2.55
C GLY A 55 6.10 6.67 3.47
N LYS A 56 5.73 7.32 4.56
CA LYS A 56 6.62 7.89 5.57
C LYS A 56 6.47 7.18 6.90
N ILE A 57 7.57 6.81 7.56
CA ILE A 57 7.52 6.29 8.93
C ILE A 57 7.13 7.42 9.87
N ILE A 58 6.00 7.27 10.57
CA ILE A 58 5.51 8.26 11.56
C ILE A 58 5.65 7.78 13.00
N LYS A 59 5.88 6.48 13.21
CA LYS A 59 6.18 5.89 14.52
C LYS A 59 7.02 4.64 14.34
N VAL A 60 8.03 4.47 15.17
CA VAL A 60 8.79 3.21 15.29
C VAL A 60 8.29 2.47 16.53
N THR A 61 7.93 1.20 16.38
CA THR A 61 7.42 0.38 17.48
C THR A 61 8.57 -0.48 18.04
N PRO A 62 8.96 -0.29 19.31
CA PRO A 62 9.93 -1.17 19.97
C PRO A 62 9.43 -2.61 19.96
N ARG A 63 10.36 -3.57 19.86
CA ARG A 63 10.04 -4.99 19.90
C ARG A 63 10.82 -5.64 21.05
N PRO A 64 10.27 -6.64 21.74
CA PRO A 64 11.01 -7.38 22.76
C PRO A 64 12.33 -7.90 22.19
N GLY A 65 13.44 -7.63 22.89
CA GLY A 65 14.78 -8.05 22.47
C GLY A 65 15.36 -7.33 21.24
N TYR A 66 14.74 -6.24 20.77
CA TYR A 66 15.26 -5.45 19.65
C TYR A 66 15.12 -3.95 19.91
N THR A 67 16.27 -3.28 20.05
CA THR A 67 16.35 -1.81 20.02
C THR A 67 16.32 -1.35 18.57
N PRO A 68 15.32 -0.56 18.15
CA PRO A 68 15.30 0.00 16.80
C PRO A 68 16.49 0.90 16.54
N ARG A 69 17.03 0.84 15.32
CA ARG A 69 18.01 1.83 14.85
C ARG A 69 17.34 3.20 14.74
N GLU A 70 18.07 4.25 15.08
CA GLU A 70 17.58 5.63 14.94
C GLU A 70 17.83 6.19 13.55
N THR A 71 18.95 5.81 12.92
CA THR A 71 19.36 6.30 11.60
C THR A 71 19.45 5.18 10.56
N CYS A 72 19.24 5.57 9.31
CA CYS A 72 19.30 4.71 8.14
C CYS A 72 20.71 4.12 7.97
N PHE A 73 20.83 2.78 7.91
CA PHE A 73 22.12 2.11 7.83
C PHE A 73 22.60 1.94 6.38
N ARG A 74 23.74 2.55 6.04
CA ARG A 74 24.37 2.46 4.70
C ARG A 74 23.43 2.84 3.57
N CYS A 75 22.52 3.77 3.83
CA CYS A 75 21.55 4.20 2.85
C CYS A 75 22.22 5.13 1.83
N PRO A 76 21.90 5.00 0.53
CA PRO A 76 22.46 5.87 -0.50
C PRO A 76 21.86 7.27 -0.39
N PRO A 77 22.52 8.30 -0.96
CA PRO A 77 21.90 9.61 -1.12
C PRO A 77 20.55 9.52 -1.83
N PRO A 78 19.53 10.31 -1.41
CA PRO A 78 19.56 11.35 -0.37
C PRO A 78 19.31 10.85 1.06
N TYR A 79 19.28 9.53 1.29
CA TYR A 79 18.87 8.92 2.56
C TYR A 79 20.03 8.66 3.53
N THR A 80 21.24 9.08 3.19
CA THR A 80 22.45 8.92 4.01
C THR A 80 22.24 9.51 5.41
N ASP A 81 22.42 8.68 6.44
CA ASP A 81 22.29 9.01 7.87
C ASP A 81 20.98 9.69 8.30
N GLN A 82 19.96 9.66 7.44
CA GLN A 82 18.65 10.22 7.76
C GLN A 82 18.01 9.44 8.93
N PRO A 83 17.31 10.12 9.85
CA PRO A 83 16.51 9.45 10.88
C PRO A 83 15.51 8.49 10.26
N ILE A 84 15.37 7.29 10.84
CA ILE A 84 14.35 6.31 10.43
C ILE A 84 12.95 6.86 10.70
N LEU A 85 12.76 7.53 11.84
CA LEU A 85 11.54 8.28 12.10
C LEU A 85 11.46 9.47 11.13
N GLY A 86 10.39 9.54 10.36
CA GLY A 86 10.20 10.57 9.33
C GLY A 86 10.77 10.19 7.96
N LEU A 87 11.41 9.03 7.82
CA LEU A 87 11.95 8.58 6.53
C LEU A 87 10.83 8.20 5.56
N GLU A 88 10.91 8.72 4.33
CA GLU A 88 10.11 8.21 3.21
C GLU A 88 10.66 6.85 2.77
N VAL A 89 10.04 5.76 3.25
CA VAL A 89 10.50 4.39 3.02
C VAL A 89 10.09 3.83 1.67
N PHE A 90 9.05 4.38 1.03
CA PHE A 90 8.73 4.02 -0.35
C PHE A 90 8.13 5.18 -1.11
N LYS A 91 8.27 5.15 -2.44
CA LYS A 91 7.70 6.14 -3.35
C LYS A 91 7.38 5.56 -4.72
N GLY A 92 6.59 6.31 -5.49
CA GLY A 92 6.27 5.98 -6.89
C GLY A 92 5.31 4.81 -7.07
N LEU A 93 4.69 4.32 -5.99
CA LEU A 93 3.76 3.21 -6.07
C LEU A 93 2.46 3.69 -6.74
N GLN A 94 2.04 3.08 -7.83
CA GLN A 94 0.90 3.53 -8.64
C GLN A 94 -0.21 2.48 -8.64
N ASN A 95 -1.48 2.91 -8.63
CA ASN A 95 -2.59 1.99 -8.87
C ASN A 95 -2.58 1.56 -10.34
N VAL A 96 -2.48 0.26 -10.60
CA VAL A 96 -2.45 -0.29 -11.96
C VAL A 96 -3.73 -1.01 -12.35
N ASN A 97 -4.55 -1.42 -11.37
CA ASN A 97 -5.87 -2.00 -11.58
C ASN A 97 -6.57 -2.22 -10.24
N ARG A 98 -7.74 -1.60 -10.01
CA ARG A 98 -8.63 -1.80 -8.85
C ARG A 98 -7.84 -1.79 -7.54
N ASN A 99 -7.47 -2.98 -7.06
CA ASN A 99 -6.81 -3.21 -5.78
C ASN A 99 -5.30 -3.44 -5.89
N ASN A 100 -4.72 -3.40 -7.09
CA ASN A 100 -3.32 -3.70 -7.35
C ASN A 100 -2.50 -2.45 -7.64
N TYR A 101 -1.27 -2.47 -7.13
CA TYR A 101 -0.33 -1.38 -7.20
C TYR A 101 1.05 -1.86 -7.67
N ALA A 102 1.76 -1.07 -8.47
CA ALA A 102 3.07 -1.41 -9.00
C ALA A 102 3.97 -0.18 -9.20
N ASN A 103 5.14 -0.37 -9.81
CA ASN A 103 6.12 0.66 -10.18
C ASN A 103 6.75 1.43 -9.02
N GLY A 104 6.48 1.02 -7.78
CA GLY A 104 7.07 1.65 -6.60
C GLY A 104 8.51 1.22 -6.39
N ARG A 105 9.22 1.97 -5.55
CA ARG A 105 10.48 1.55 -4.95
C ARG A 105 10.41 1.67 -3.44
N VAL A 106 10.99 0.70 -2.74
CA VAL A 106 11.07 0.66 -1.27
C VAL A 106 12.52 0.62 -0.82
N LEU A 107 12.87 1.48 0.14
CA LEU A 107 14.13 1.49 0.87
C LEU A 107 13.99 0.64 2.13
N ASP A 108 14.90 -0.32 2.33
CA ASP A 108 15.05 -0.98 3.62
C ASP A 108 16.10 -0.21 4.46
N PRO A 109 15.68 0.55 5.49
CA PRO A 109 16.58 1.39 6.25
C PRO A 109 17.56 0.60 7.13
N LEU A 110 17.35 -0.71 7.30
CA LEU A 110 18.26 -1.57 8.05
C LEU A 110 19.39 -2.15 7.20
N THR A 111 19.24 -2.15 5.87
CA THR A 111 20.25 -2.68 4.94
C THR A 111 20.76 -1.65 3.94
N GLY A 112 20.10 -0.51 3.81
CA GLY A 112 20.41 0.54 2.84
C GLY A 112 20.02 0.20 1.42
N LYS A 113 19.42 -0.97 1.20
CA LYS A 113 19.08 -1.47 -0.14
C LYS A 113 17.73 -0.94 -0.60
N ILE A 114 17.64 -0.66 -1.90
CA ILE A 114 16.41 -0.24 -2.55
C ILE A 114 15.91 -1.36 -3.46
N TYR A 115 14.62 -1.66 -3.34
CA TYR A 115 13.94 -2.74 -4.06
C TYR A 115 12.80 -2.20 -4.91
N GLY A 116 12.40 -2.97 -5.92
CA GLY A 116 11.11 -2.76 -6.57
C GLY A 116 9.98 -3.07 -5.59
N LEU A 117 8.87 -2.33 -5.67
CA LEU A 117 7.71 -2.48 -4.80
C LEU A 117 6.45 -2.66 -5.63
N LYS A 118 5.67 -3.68 -5.28
CA LYS A 118 4.28 -3.84 -5.73
C LYS A 118 3.38 -4.16 -4.55
N GLY A 119 2.10 -3.85 -4.68
CA GLY A 119 1.14 -3.94 -3.60
C GLY A 119 -0.21 -4.47 -4.04
N ARG A 120 -0.96 -5.02 -3.10
CA ARG A 120 -2.38 -5.31 -3.27
C ARG A 120 -3.15 -4.99 -2.00
N ILE A 121 -4.16 -4.14 -2.09
CA ILE A 121 -5.09 -3.88 -0.99
C ILE A 121 -6.18 -4.97 -0.97
N SER A 122 -6.65 -5.36 0.21
CA SER A 122 -7.78 -6.25 0.35
C SER A 122 -9.08 -5.55 -0.06
N PRO A 123 -10.11 -6.30 -0.52
CA PRO A 123 -11.38 -5.70 -0.92
C PRO A 123 -12.07 -4.86 0.18
N ASN A 124 -11.86 -5.21 1.45
CA ASN A 124 -12.39 -4.47 2.59
C ASN A 124 -11.51 -3.28 3.03
N GLY A 125 -10.41 -2.99 2.32
CA GLY A 125 -9.52 -1.87 2.62
C GLY A 125 -8.66 -2.02 3.89
N LYS A 126 -8.75 -3.15 4.61
CA LYS A 126 -8.10 -3.31 5.93
C LYS A 126 -6.68 -3.89 5.90
N ARG A 127 -6.29 -4.53 4.79
CA ARG A 127 -4.96 -5.17 4.64
C ARG A 127 -4.30 -4.70 3.36
N LEU A 128 -3.03 -4.32 3.46
CA LEU A 128 -2.19 -3.98 2.33
C LEU A 128 -1.03 -4.97 2.26
N ILE A 129 -1.00 -5.79 1.23
CA ILE A 129 0.05 -6.78 1.01
C ILE A 129 1.09 -6.15 0.09
N LEU A 130 2.30 -5.93 0.59
CA LEU A 130 3.41 -5.31 -0.14
C LEU A 130 4.50 -6.33 -0.40
N ARG A 131 5.05 -6.34 -1.62
CA ARG A 131 6.19 -7.18 -2.00
C ARG A 131 7.35 -6.33 -2.48
N GLY A 132 8.45 -6.40 -1.75
CA GLY A 132 9.75 -5.87 -2.17
C GLY A 132 10.52 -6.94 -2.94
N TYR A 133 11.10 -6.61 -4.09
CA TYR A 133 11.79 -7.57 -4.96
C TYR A 133 13.03 -7.01 -5.66
N VAL A 134 13.93 -7.90 -6.10
CA VAL A 134 15.15 -7.57 -6.84
C VAL A 134 15.00 -8.03 -8.29
N GLY A 135 15.05 -7.11 -9.25
CA GLY A 135 14.89 -7.43 -10.68
C GLY A 135 13.48 -7.95 -10.98
N ILE A 136 13.31 -9.27 -11.02
CA ILE A 136 12.01 -9.92 -11.22
C ILE A 136 11.26 -10.11 -9.89
N SER A 137 9.93 -10.00 -9.93
CA SER A 137 9.13 -10.07 -8.71
C SER A 137 9.06 -11.44 -8.02
N ALA A 138 9.59 -12.49 -8.64
CA ALA A 138 9.71 -13.82 -8.04
C ALA A 138 10.69 -13.82 -6.85
N LEU A 139 11.78 -13.04 -6.93
CA LEU A 139 12.82 -12.97 -5.91
C LEU A 139 12.57 -11.78 -4.99
N GLY A 140 11.99 -12.02 -3.82
CA GLY A 140 11.62 -10.95 -2.91
C GLY A 140 10.93 -11.41 -1.63
N ARG A 141 10.54 -10.43 -0.80
CA ARG A 141 9.83 -10.64 0.47
C ARG A 141 8.48 -9.96 0.43
N THR A 142 7.50 -10.57 1.06
CA THR A 142 6.14 -10.04 1.18
C THR A 142 5.88 -9.68 2.64
N GLN A 143 5.28 -8.52 2.86
CA GLN A 143 4.77 -8.08 4.14
C GLN A 143 3.27 -7.81 4.04
N THR A 144 2.55 -8.02 5.14
CA THR A 144 1.16 -7.61 5.26
C THR A 144 1.08 -6.46 6.25
N TRP A 145 0.53 -5.34 5.83
CA TRP A 145 0.26 -4.19 6.68
C TRP A 145 -1.22 -4.15 7.04
N ILE A 146 -1.53 -3.63 8.21
CA ILE A 146 -2.89 -3.54 8.75
C ILE A 146 -3.27 -2.06 8.81
N LYS A 147 -4.45 -1.70 8.32
CA LYS A 147 -4.96 -0.32 8.41
C LYS A 147 -5.03 0.07 9.91
N SER A 148 -4.55 1.25 10.27
CA SER A 148 -4.42 1.68 11.68
C SER A 148 -5.69 2.28 12.29
N ASP A 149 -6.83 2.14 11.60
CA ASP A 149 -8.12 2.81 11.83
C ASP A 149 -8.10 4.33 11.64
#